data_AF-A0A2S2NK86-F1
#
_entry.id   AF-A0A2S2NK86-F1
#
_cell.length_a   1.000
_cell.length_b   1.000
_cell.length_c   1.000
_cell.angle_alpha   90.00
_cell.angle_beta   90.00
_cell.angle_gamma   90.00
#
_symmetry.space_group_name_H-M   'P 1'
#
loop_
_entity.id
_entity.type
_entity.pdbx_description
1 polymer ?
#
loop_
_entity_poly.entity_id
_entity_poly.type
_entity_poly.pdbx_seq_one_letter_code
_entity_poly.pdbx_strand_id
1 'polypeptide(L)'
;MSRFSGYVVVVLLIAALNTSPACTELIGLYEDTDLMEILDKTNFNDKVLQGNTSYVIEFYNAFCGHCIRFSTPWKGFGIQVYGLTSKSNTSSPKQKVLYSFK
;
A
#
# COMPACT_ATOMS: atom_id res chain seq x y z
N MET A 1 -25.94 -51.23 -0.59
CA MET A 1 -25.03 -50.33 0.16
C MET A 1 -24.06 -49.69 -0.82
N SER A 2 -24.36 -48.52 -1.40
CA SER A 2 -23.41 -47.83 -2.32
C SER A 2 -23.77 -46.35 -2.54
N ARG A 3 -25.02 -45.93 -2.27
CA ARG A 3 -25.45 -44.55 -2.51
C ARG A 3 -24.99 -43.52 -1.47
N PHE A 4 -24.48 -43.96 -0.31
CA PHE A 4 -23.90 -43.08 0.71
C PHE A 4 -22.50 -42.56 0.34
N SER A 5 -21.73 -43.32 -0.45
CA SER A 5 -20.37 -42.93 -0.86
C SER A 5 -20.40 -41.75 -1.86
N GLY A 6 -21.36 -41.75 -2.80
CA GLY A 6 -21.51 -40.66 -3.75
C GLY A 6 -21.95 -39.34 -3.11
N TYR A 7 -22.82 -39.38 -2.10
CA TYR A 7 -23.29 -38.17 -1.42
C TYR A 7 -22.17 -37.48 -0.63
N VAL A 8 -21.31 -38.26 0.03
CA VAL A 8 -20.15 -37.73 0.75
C VAL A 8 -19.14 -37.10 -0.21
N VAL A 9 -18.91 -37.72 -1.38
CA VAL A 9 -18.03 -37.16 -2.42
C VAL A 9 -18.59 -35.87 -3.01
N VAL A 10 -19.91 -35.79 -3.25
CA VAL A 10 -20.56 -34.58 -3.76
C VAL A 10 -20.52 -33.44 -2.74
N VAL A 11 -20.76 -33.73 -1.46
CA VAL A 11 -20.69 -32.71 -0.39
C VAL A 11 -19.26 -32.18 -0.21
N LEU A 12 -18.23 -33.04 -0.30
CA LEU A 12 -16.83 -32.63 -0.22
C LEU A 12 -16.39 -31.79 -1.43
N LEU A 13 -16.87 -32.11 -2.64
CA LEU A 13 -16.61 -31.32 -3.84
C LEU A 13 -17.28 -29.93 -3.78
N ILE A 14 -18.50 -29.85 -3.25
CA ILE A 14 -19.19 -28.57 -3.05
C ILE A 14 -18.47 -27.73 -1.99
N ALA A 15 -17.97 -28.33 -0.91
CA ALA A 15 -17.20 -27.61 0.11
C ALA A 15 -15.89 -27.01 -0.45
N ALA A 16 -15.21 -27.72 -1.36
CA ALA A 16 -13.99 -27.25 -2.01
C ALA A 16 -14.24 -26.11 -3.05
N LEU A 17 -15.43 -26.03 -3.63
CA LEU A 17 -15.82 -24.95 -4.55
C LEU A 17 -16.27 -23.67 -3.83
N ASN A 18 -16.64 -23.77 -2.54
CA ASN A 18 -17.06 -22.63 -1.72
C ASN A 18 -15.94 -22.03 -0.88
N THR A 19 -14.73 -22.61 -0.88
CA THR A 19 -13.55 -21.91 -0.39
C THR A 19 -13.14 -20.90 -1.44
N SER A 20 -13.83 -19.76 -1.45
CA SER A 20 -13.32 -18.54 -2.09
C SER A 20 -11.88 -18.39 -1.63
N PRO A 21 -10.89 -18.27 -2.55
CA PRO A 21 -9.57 -17.83 -2.12
C PRO A 21 -9.83 -16.48 -1.47
N ALA A 22 -9.63 -16.38 -0.15
CA ALA A 22 -9.69 -15.12 0.54
C ALA A 22 -8.77 -14.18 -0.25
N CYS A 23 -9.38 -13.22 -0.96
CA CYS A 23 -8.67 -12.18 -1.69
C CYS A 23 -7.72 -11.58 -0.66
N THR A 24 -6.44 -11.92 -0.78
CA THR A 24 -5.45 -11.56 0.21
C THR A 24 -5.35 -10.05 0.18
N GLU A 25 -5.95 -9.40 1.17
CA GLU A 25 -5.85 -7.97 1.38
C GLU A 25 -4.42 -7.60 1.76
N LEU A 26 -3.54 -7.45 0.77
CA LEU A 26 -2.43 -6.48 0.80
C LEU A 26 -1.79 -6.36 -0.58
N ILE A 27 -2.38 -5.58 -1.49
CA ILE A 27 -1.67 -5.12 -2.69
C ILE A 27 -1.20 -3.70 -2.39
N GLY A 28 -0.20 -3.56 -1.53
CA GLY A 28 0.50 -2.29 -1.32
C GLY A 28 1.59 -2.12 -2.38
N LEU A 29 1.65 -0.97 -3.06
CA LEU A 29 2.79 -0.65 -3.95
C LEU A 29 4.05 -0.24 -3.16
N TYR A 30 3.85 0.08 -1.88
CA TYR A 30 4.85 0.60 -0.96
C TYR A 30 4.82 -0.18 0.35
N GLU A 31 5.98 -0.31 0.98
CA GLU A 31 6.16 -0.99 2.26
C GLU A 31 6.77 -0.03 3.30
N ASP A 32 6.62 -0.35 4.59
CA ASP A 32 7.22 0.42 5.69
C ASP A 32 8.77 0.42 5.67
N THR A 33 9.38 -0.45 4.86
CA THR A 33 10.83 -0.52 4.64
C THR A 33 11.34 0.53 3.67
N ASP A 34 10.46 1.10 2.84
CA ASP A 34 10.81 2.16 1.92
C ASP A 34 11.07 3.48 2.71
N LEU A 35 11.83 4.43 2.14
CA LEU A 35 12.13 5.73 2.77
C LEU A 35 10.94 6.70 2.74
N MET A 36 9.76 6.19 3.07
CA MET A 36 8.49 6.84 2.87
C MET A 36 7.51 6.48 4.01
N GLU A 37 6.81 7.50 4.57
CA GLU A 37 5.71 7.40 5.55
C GLU A 37 4.28 7.19 4.97
N ILE A 38 3.75 5.97 5.01
CA ILE A 38 2.40 5.67 4.48
C ILE A 38 1.32 6.48 5.23
N LEU A 39 0.55 7.28 4.48
CA LEU A 39 -0.56 8.06 5.03
C LEU A 39 -1.90 7.38 4.80
N ASP A 40 -2.71 7.38 5.85
CA ASP A 40 -4.07 6.87 5.91
C ASP A 40 -5.03 7.97 6.39
N LYS A 41 -6.34 7.73 6.27
CA LYS A 41 -7.37 8.65 6.76
C LYS A 41 -7.20 9.04 8.24
N THR A 42 -6.66 8.14 9.06
CA THR A 42 -6.49 8.35 10.50
C THR A 42 -5.29 9.24 10.84
N ASN A 43 -4.22 9.21 10.03
CA ASN A 43 -2.99 9.94 10.31
C ASN A 43 -2.83 11.22 9.47
N PHE A 44 -3.58 11.34 8.36
CA PHE A 44 -3.46 12.45 7.42
C PHE A 44 -3.67 13.82 8.07
N ASN A 45 -4.72 13.96 8.89
CA ASN A 45 -5.05 15.24 9.50
C ASN A 45 -3.92 15.71 10.44
N ASP A 46 -3.47 14.84 11.32
CA ASP A 46 -2.45 15.17 12.32
C ASP A 46 -1.07 15.40 11.68
N LYS A 47 -0.73 14.63 10.63
CA LYS A 47 0.57 14.71 9.94
C LYS A 47 0.63 15.90 8.98
N VAL A 48 -0.38 16.05 8.14
CA VAL A 48 -0.35 16.98 6.99
C VAL A 48 -0.97 18.32 7.34
N LEU A 49 -2.11 18.35 8.03
CA LEU A 49 -2.84 19.60 8.30
C LEU A 49 -2.32 20.31 9.54
N GLN A 50 -1.93 19.55 10.57
CA GLN A 50 -1.44 20.09 11.84
C GLN A 50 0.09 20.08 11.94
N GLY A 51 0.79 19.48 10.97
CA GLY A 51 2.25 19.38 10.96
C GLY A 51 2.95 20.66 10.47
N ASN A 52 4.13 20.95 11.03
CA ASN A 52 5.01 22.04 10.58
C ASN A 52 5.96 21.63 9.44
N THR A 53 5.59 20.60 8.67
CA THR A 53 6.44 20.00 7.64
C THR A 53 5.73 20.06 6.30
N SER A 54 6.45 20.35 5.22
CA SER A 54 5.89 20.33 3.87
C SER A 54 5.86 18.90 3.33
N TYR A 55 4.74 18.51 2.74
CA TYR A 55 4.54 17.16 2.19
C TYR A 55 4.41 17.18 0.67
N VAL A 56 4.90 16.14 0.02
CA VAL A 56 4.69 15.88 -1.41
C VAL A 56 3.88 14.61 -1.53
N ILE A 57 2.63 14.71 -1.93
CA ILE A 57 1.68 13.62 -1.78
C ILE A 57 1.34 13.04 -3.16
N GLU A 58 1.59 11.74 -3.35
CA GLU A 58 1.03 10.99 -4.48
C GLU A 58 -0.29 10.38 -4.04
N PHE A 59 -1.35 10.57 -4.81
CA PHE A 59 -2.61 9.86 -4.63
C PHE A 59 -2.69 8.77 -5.70
N TYR A 60 -2.67 7.49 -5.29
CA TYR A 60 -2.66 6.35 -6.21
C TYR A 60 -3.71 5.30 -5.86
N ASN A 61 -3.89 4.34 -6.78
CA ASN A 61 -4.68 3.13 -6.58
C ASN A 61 -3.83 1.90 -6.97
N ALA A 62 -3.80 0.88 -6.11
CA ALA A 62 -3.01 -0.35 -6.30
C ALA A 62 -3.37 -1.17 -7.55
N PHE A 63 -4.59 -1.00 -8.08
CA PHE A 63 -5.06 -1.71 -9.28
C PHE A 63 -4.85 -0.92 -10.58
N CYS A 64 -4.34 0.30 -10.48
CA CYS A 64 -4.11 1.14 -11.65
C CYS A 64 -2.76 0.82 -12.29
N GLY A 65 -2.77 0.35 -13.54
CA GLY A 65 -1.54 0.02 -14.28
C GLY A 65 -0.56 1.19 -14.43
N HIS A 66 -1.05 2.43 -14.52
CA HIS A 66 -0.20 3.61 -14.57
C HIS A 66 0.46 3.90 -13.21
N CYS A 67 -0.25 3.72 -12.10
CA CYS A 67 0.27 3.89 -10.75
C CYS A 67 1.34 2.85 -10.42
N ILE A 68 1.13 1.59 -10.82
CA ILE A 68 2.12 0.52 -10.65
C ILE A 68 3.44 0.92 -11.33
N ARG A 69 3.38 1.43 -12.56
CA ARG A 69 4.58 1.89 -13.28
C ARG A 69 5.22 3.12 -12.65
N PHE A 70 4.43 4.01 -12.07
CA PHE A 70 4.93 5.23 -11.41
C PHE A 70 5.54 4.97 -10.03
N SER A 71 5.22 3.83 -9.38
CA SER A 71 5.79 3.47 -8.08
C SER A 71 7.33 3.43 -8.05
N THR A 72 7.94 3.00 -9.16
CA THR A 72 9.41 2.89 -9.28
C THR A 72 10.09 4.26 -9.32
N PRO A 73 9.73 5.19 -10.22
CA PRO A 73 10.30 6.54 -10.17
C PRO A 73 9.95 7.29 -8.88
N TRP A 74 8.79 7.01 -8.27
CA TRP A 74 8.42 7.60 -6.98
C TRP A 74 9.34 7.18 -5.82
N LYS A 75 9.68 5.87 -5.73
CA LYS A 75 10.72 5.35 -4.82
C LYS A 75 12.05 6.10 -5.01
N GLY A 76 12.46 6.28 -6.27
CA GLY A 76 13.68 7.01 -6.63
C GLY A 76 13.64 8.49 -6.23
N PHE A 77 12.49 9.14 -6.31
CA PHE A 77 12.30 10.50 -5.84
C PHE A 77 12.43 10.59 -4.31
N GLY A 78 11.80 9.68 -3.57
CA GLY A 78 11.91 9.61 -2.11
C GLY A 78 13.35 9.52 -1.62
N ILE A 79 14.16 8.63 -2.23
CA ILE A 79 15.60 8.48 -1.91
C ILE A 79 16.36 9.80 -2.14
N GLN A 80 16.11 10.48 -3.25
CA GLN A 80 16.78 11.75 -3.57
C GLN A 80 16.44 12.84 -2.58
N VAL A 81 15.15 12.99 -2.25
CA VAL A 81 14.69 13.97 -1.25
C VAL A 81 15.28 13.66 0.11
N TYR A 82 15.29 12.40 0.55
CA TYR A 82 15.91 11.99 1.80
C TYR A 82 17.41 12.34 1.83
N GLY A 83 18.13 12.09 0.74
CA GLY A 83 19.55 12.44 0.60
C GLY A 83 19.82 13.95 0.68
N LEU A 84 18.92 14.79 0.16
CA LEU A 84 19.01 16.24 0.27
C LEU A 84 18.82 16.72 1.71
N THR A 85 17.85 16.16 2.44
CA THR A 85 17.63 16.52 3.85
C THR A 85 18.82 16.20 4.76
N SER A 86 19.63 15.20 4.41
CA SER A 86 20.85 14.83 5.13
C SER A 86 22.02 15.78 4.85
N LYS A 87 22.13 16.30 3.62
CA LYS A 87 23.24 17.18 3.21
C LYS A 87 23.00 18.65 3.52
N SER A 88 21.75 19.08 3.71
CA SER A 88 21.43 20.49 3.95
C SER A 88 21.55 20.84 5.44
N ASN A 89 22.56 21.65 5.81
CA ASN A 89 22.64 22.37 7.10
C ASN A 89 21.63 23.54 7.21
N THR A 90 20.66 23.61 6.31
CA THR A 90 19.74 24.74 6.18
C THR A 90 18.31 24.23 6.35
N SER A 91 17.55 24.99 7.13
CA SER A 91 16.16 24.84 7.57
C SER A 91 15.11 24.73 6.46
N SER A 92 15.35 23.92 5.43
CA SER A 92 14.35 23.57 4.43
C SER A 92 13.36 22.61 5.08
N PRO A 93 12.03 22.81 4.93
CA PRO A 93 11.04 21.93 5.52
C PRO A 93 11.26 20.53 4.94
N LYS A 94 11.47 19.54 5.83
CA LYS A 94 11.76 18.15 5.48
C LYS A 94 10.66 17.62 4.55
N GLN A 95 10.87 17.62 3.23
CA GLN A 95 9.84 17.15 2.33
C GLN A 95 9.61 15.65 2.55
N LYS A 96 8.42 15.32 3.06
CA LYS A 96 7.99 13.95 3.24
C LYS A 96 7.04 13.61 2.11
N VAL A 97 7.35 12.53 1.43
CA VAL A 97 6.56 12.03 0.32
C VAL A 97 5.37 11.22 0.91
N LEU A 98 4.17 11.13 0.28
CA LEU A 98 3.17 10.00 0.28
C LEU A 98 1.70 10.32 0.56
N TYR A 99 0.81 9.50 -0.04
CA TYR A 99 -0.50 9.08 0.45
C TYR A 99 -0.99 7.81 -0.27
N SER A 100 -1.78 6.95 0.39
CA SER A 100 -2.36 5.74 -0.22
C SER A 100 -3.86 5.71 0.02
N PHE A 101 -4.68 5.76 -1.03
CA PHE A 101 -6.11 5.47 -0.89
C PHE A 101 -6.27 3.96 -0.83
N LYS A 102 -6.68 3.43 0.32
CA LYS A 102 -7.16 2.05 0.45
C LYS A 102 -8.55 1.93 -0.17
#